data_AF-A0A6P2B0W7-F1
#
_entry.id   AF-A0A6P2B0W7-F1
#
_cell.length_a   1.000
_cell.length_b   1.000
_cell.length_c   1.000
_cell.angle_alpha   90.00
_cell.angle_beta   90.00
_cell.angle_gamma   90.00
#
_symmetry.space_group_name_H-M   'P 1'
#
loop_
_entity.id
_entity.type
_entity.pdbx_description
1 polymer ?
#
loop_
_entity_poly.entity_id
_entity_poly.type
_entity_poly.pdbx_seq_one_letter_code
_entity_poly.pdbx_strand_id
1 'polypeptide(L)'
;MEKSVMTQIIIEYVLQGTRKGYNITSGADDLPDDVVKAVWRQAMPRGTGWSAYTGARAIKAFALPDGQIAVSTVTVTDATDESGRAGIRRAVVDLIPAIGFERHLRQMWTSYPPPITAIARERCAHLARKLPRIKPKQTLVLTSAFQSAQSWQLIEAVILCLMLDPPRRWQNHNPPFPFTTLALDHLAENPLIAMPAERADGLAAFAVR
;
A
#
# COMPACT_ATOMS: atom_id res chain seq x y z
N MET A 1 11.29 -22.37 17.49
CA MET A 1 11.01 -21.16 16.67
C MET A 1 9.62 -21.34 16.10
N GLU A 2 8.58 -20.82 16.76
CA GLU A 2 7.20 -20.95 16.29
C GLU A 2 7.07 -20.29 14.91
N LYS A 3 6.63 -21.07 13.92
CA LYS A 3 6.08 -20.52 12.69
C LYS A 3 4.82 -19.77 13.11
N SER A 4 4.92 -18.47 13.35
CA SER A 4 3.74 -17.60 13.39
C SER A 4 3.05 -17.79 12.04
N VAL A 5 1.89 -18.45 12.04
CA VAL A 5 1.06 -18.62 10.85
C VAL A 5 0.55 -17.23 10.50
N MET A 6 0.92 -16.73 9.32
CA MET A 6 0.35 -15.48 8.81
C MET A 6 -1.08 -15.80 8.37
N THR A 7 -2.06 -15.05 8.88
CA THR A 7 -3.45 -15.14 8.43
C THR A 7 -3.59 -14.25 7.20
N GLN A 8 -4.20 -14.78 6.14
CA GLN A 8 -4.41 -14.05 4.89
C GLN A 8 -5.90 -13.93 4.60
N ILE A 9 -6.36 -12.71 4.36
CA ILE A 9 -7.72 -12.39 3.92
C ILE A 9 -7.70 -12.06 2.43
N ILE A 10 -8.66 -12.59 1.68
CA ILE A 10 -8.85 -12.22 0.27
C ILE A 10 -10.13 -11.39 0.14
N ILE A 11 -10.02 -10.21 -0.49
CA ILE A 11 -11.17 -9.40 -0.91
C ILE A 11 -11.24 -9.45 -2.42
N GLU A 12 -12.36 -9.89 -2.98
CA GLU A 12 -12.56 -10.03 -4.43
C GLU A 12 -13.85 -9.37 -4.89
N TYR A 13 -13.82 -8.79 -6.08
CA TYR A 13 -15.01 -8.31 -6.78
C TYR A 13 -15.73 -9.47 -7.43
N VAL A 14 -16.94 -9.75 -6.97
CA VAL A 14 -17.81 -10.82 -7.48
C VAL A 14 -18.82 -10.23 -8.45
N LEU A 15 -18.78 -10.69 -9.71
CA LEU A 15 -19.65 -10.23 -10.80
C LEU A 15 -20.99 -11.00 -10.88
N GLN A 16 -21.04 -12.22 -10.32
CA GLN A 16 -22.18 -13.13 -10.48
C GLN A 16 -22.82 -13.49 -9.13
N GLY A 17 -24.13 -13.75 -9.14
CA GLY A 17 -24.91 -14.15 -7.95
C GLY A 17 -25.61 -13.00 -7.25
N THR A 18 -26.19 -13.28 -6.07
CA THR A 18 -27.05 -12.36 -5.31
C THR A 18 -26.28 -11.31 -4.51
N ARG A 19 -24.96 -11.43 -4.38
CA ARG A 19 -24.08 -10.49 -3.63
C ARG A 19 -22.98 -9.91 -4.54
N LYS A 20 -23.39 -9.15 -5.55
CA LYS A 20 -22.47 -8.44 -6.44
C LYS A 20 -21.63 -7.42 -5.68
N GLY A 21 -20.39 -7.21 -6.14
CA GLY A 21 -19.46 -6.24 -5.57
C GLY A 21 -18.30 -6.92 -4.84
N TYR A 22 -17.53 -6.13 -4.09
CA TYR A 22 -16.45 -6.68 -3.28
C TYR A 22 -17.04 -7.60 -2.20
N ASN A 23 -16.35 -8.70 -1.89
CA ASN A 23 -16.64 -9.57 -0.77
C ASN A 23 -15.32 -10.07 -0.18
N ILE A 24 -15.32 -10.35 1.13
CA ILE A 24 -14.26 -11.17 1.73
C ILE A 24 -14.56 -12.62 1.36
N THR A 25 -13.67 -13.26 0.59
CA THR A 25 -13.88 -14.60 0.05
C THR A 25 -13.11 -15.68 0.81
N SER A 26 -12.15 -15.30 1.66
CA SER A 26 -11.43 -16.25 2.51
C SER A 26 -10.79 -15.59 3.73
N GLY A 27 -10.51 -16.40 4.76
CA GLY A 27 -9.55 -16.09 5.82
C GLY A 27 -10.05 -15.19 6.95
N ALA A 28 -11.36 -14.97 7.04
CA ALA A 28 -11.97 -14.09 8.04
C ALA A 28 -12.83 -14.81 9.10
N ASP A 29 -13.01 -16.13 9.00
CA ASP A 29 -14.00 -16.86 9.81
C ASP A 29 -13.74 -16.78 11.32
N ASP A 30 -12.47 -16.74 11.74
CA ASP A 30 -12.06 -16.69 13.15
C ASP A 30 -11.62 -15.29 13.62
N LEU A 31 -11.81 -14.26 12.78
CA LEU A 31 -11.35 -12.91 13.11
C LEU A 31 -12.41 -12.11 13.87
N PRO A 32 -11.99 -11.28 14.85
CA PRO A 32 -12.88 -10.33 15.49
C PRO A 32 -13.57 -9.39 14.49
N ASP A 33 -14.84 -9.12 14.74
CA ASP A 33 -15.70 -8.26 13.91
C ASP A 33 -15.09 -6.89 13.58
N ASP A 34 -14.41 -6.28 14.54
CA ASP A 34 -13.77 -4.97 14.41
C ASP A 34 -12.52 -5.02 13.53
N VAL A 35 -11.74 -6.11 13.59
CA VAL A 35 -10.63 -6.40 12.67
C VAL A 35 -11.16 -6.55 11.24
N VAL A 36 -12.19 -7.38 11.04
CA VAL A 36 -12.81 -7.59 9.71
C VAL A 36 -13.33 -6.27 9.14
N LYS A 37 -14.03 -5.46 9.95
CA LYS A 37 -14.51 -4.12 9.56
C LYS A 37 -13.36 -3.16 9.24
N ALA A 38 -12.27 -3.20 10.00
CA ALA A 38 -11.11 -2.36 9.76
C ALA A 38 -10.42 -2.72 8.44
N VAL A 39 -10.22 -4.01 8.17
CA VAL A 39 -9.68 -4.53 6.90
C VAL A 39 -10.57 -4.11 5.74
N TRP A 40 -11.87 -4.36 5.83
CA TRP A 40 -12.84 -4.00 4.80
C TRP A 40 -12.79 -2.52 4.40
N ARG A 41 -12.66 -1.63 5.40
CA ARG A 41 -12.65 -0.18 5.18
C ARG A 41 -11.33 0.34 4.61
N GLN A 42 -10.21 -0.33 4.86
CA GLN A 42 -8.89 0.24 4.62
C GLN A 42 -8.07 -0.50 3.55
N ALA A 43 -8.33 -1.78 3.30
CA ALA A 43 -7.51 -2.61 2.41
C ALA A 43 -7.44 -2.08 0.98
N MET A 44 -8.54 -1.53 0.47
CA MET A 44 -8.62 -1.02 -0.90
C MET A 44 -8.04 0.40 -0.96
N PRO A 45 -7.10 0.68 -1.87
CA PRO A 45 -6.67 2.05 -2.12
C PRO A 45 -7.81 2.85 -2.79
N ARG A 46 -7.84 4.16 -2.51
CA ARG A 46 -8.91 5.07 -2.93
C ARG A 46 -8.59 5.80 -4.23
N GLY A 47 -9.64 6.34 -4.84
CA GLY A 47 -9.61 7.13 -6.08
C GLY A 47 -10.22 6.40 -7.29
N THR A 48 -10.21 7.08 -8.44
CA THR A 48 -10.86 6.64 -9.69
C THR A 48 -9.89 6.67 -10.88
N GLY A 49 -10.23 5.97 -11.97
CA GLY A 49 -9.37 5.89 -13.17
C GLY A 49 -8.21 4.91 -13.04
N TRP A 50 -8.43 3.81 -12.30
CA TRP A 50 -7.44 2.76 -12.08
C TRP A 50 -6.95 2.10 -13.37
N SER A 51 -7.76 2.04 -14.42
CA SER A 51 -7.40 1.43 -15.72
C SER A 51 -6.17 2.05 -16.40
N ALA A 52 -5.81 3.30 -16.06
CA ALA A 52 -4.59 3.93 -16.57
C ALA A 52 -3.30 3.31 -15.99
N TYR A 53 -3.42 2.47 -14.97
CA TYR A 53 -2.30 1.93 -14.19
C TYR A 53 -2.27 0.39 -14.21
N THR A 54 -2.86 -0.24 -15.23
CA THR A 54 -2.90 -1.70 -15.37
C THR A 54 -1.53 -2.35 -15.21
N GLY A 55 -1.49 -3.45 -14.45
CA GLY A 55 -0.28 -4.19 -14.09
C GLY A 55 0.49 -3.60 -12.90
N ALA A 56 0.23 -2.35 -12.51
CA ALA A 56 0.86 -1.75 -11.33
C ALA A 56 0.33 -2.39 -10.04
N ARG A 57 1.18 -2.41 -9.01
CA ARG A 57 0.82 -2.91 -7.69
C ARG A 57 0.66 -1.76 -6.71
N ALA A 58 -0.42 -1.80 -5.95
CA ALA A 58 -0.65 -0.96 -4.78
C ALA A 58 -0.42 -1.80 -3.52
N ILE A 59 0.52 -1.36 -2.68
CA ILE A 59 0.79 -1.95 -1.37
C ILE A 59 0.32 -0.94 -0.32
N LYS A 60 -0.47 -1.38 0.64
CA LYS A 60 -1.02 -0.54 1.70
C LYS A 60 -0.85 -1.21 3.05
N ALA A 61 -0.18 -0.54 3.98
CA ALA A 61 0.02 -1.03 5.35
C ALA A 61 -0.74 -0.15 6.34
N PHE A 62 -1.45 -0.75 7.29
CA PHE A 62 -2.20 -0.04 8.33
C PHE A 62 -2.34 -0.89 9.60
N ALA A 63 -2.47 -0.22 10.75
CA ALA A 63 -2.68 -0.88 12.04
C ALA A 63 -4.13 -1.36 12.20
N LEU A 64 -4.30 -2.47 12.92
CA LEU A 64 -5.60 -3.05 13.26
C LEU A 64 -5.94 -2.81 14.75
N PRO A 65 -7.23 -2.90 15.14
CA PRO A 65 -7.66 -2.69 16.53
C PRO A 65 -7.02 -3.63 17.55
N ASP A 66 -6.63 -4.83 17.12
CA ASP A 66 -6.02 -5.87 17.95
C ASP A 66 -4.48 -5.75 18.06
N GLY A 67 -3.90 -4.68 17.50
CA GLY A 67 -2.45 -4.45 17.49
C GLY A 67 -1.70 -5.20 16.39
N GLN A 68 -2.39 -5.99 15.55
CA GLN A 68 -1.81 -6.52 14.33
C GLN A 68 -1.67 -5.43 13.26
N ILE A 69 -1.00 -5.79 12.18
CA ILE A 69 -0.75 -4.93 11.03
C ILE A 69 -1.27 -5.65 9.80
N ALA A 70 -2.14 -4.98 9.05
CA ALA A 70 -2.60 -5.47 7.76
C ALA A 70 -1.72 -4.90 6.65
N VAL A 71 -1.22 -5.78 5.78
CA VAL A 71 -0.54 -5.41 4.53
C VAL A 71 -1.41 -5.87 3.37
N SER A 72 -2.12 -4.93 2.76
CA SER A 72 -2.95 -5.16 1.58
C SER A 72 -2.12 -4.98 0.31
N THR A 73 -2.16 -5.98 -0.55
CA THR A 73 -1.58 -5.96 -1.88
C THR A 73 -2.66 -6.08 -2.94
N VAL A 74 -2.67 -5.13 -3.86
CA VAL A 74 -3.60 -5.06 -4.98
C VAL A 74 -2.83 -4.95 -6.28
N THR A 75 -3.20 -5.73 -7.28
CA THR A 75 -2.74 -5.52 -8.67
C THR A 75 -3.86 -4.93 -9.49
N VAL A 76 -3.56 -3.84 -10.21
CA VAL A 76 -4.51 -3.21 -11.11
C VAL A 76 -4.68 -4.07 -12.35
N THR A 77 -5.92 -4.36 -12.74
CA THR A 77 -6.25 -5.19 -13.90
C THR A 77 -7.01 -4.39 -14.96
N ASP A 78 -7.02 -4.90 -16.18
CA ASP A 78 -7.82 -4.41 -17.30
C ASP A 78 -9.28 -4.89 -17.28
N ALA A 79 -9.62 -5.81 -16.38
CA ALA A 79 -10.98 -6.32 -16.24
C ALA A 79 -11.98 -5.18 -15.99
N THR A 80 -13.13 -5.23 -16.65
CA THR A 80 -14.25 -4.29 -16.52
C THR A 80 -15.42 -4.94 -15.75
N ASP A 81 -16.15 -4.15 -14.97
CA ASP A 81 -17.44 -4.58 -14.42
C ASP A 81 -18.57 -4.31 -15.43
N GLU A 82 -19.81 -4.69 -15.08
CA GLU A 82 -20.97 -4.52 -15.95
C GLU A 82 -21.32 -3.05 -16.22
N SER A 83 -20.80 -2.13 -15.40
CA SER A 83 -20.93 -0.69 -15.58
C SER A 83 -19.77 -0.09 -16.37
N GLY A 84 -18.86 -0.92 -16.90
CA GLY A 84 -17.68 -0.49 -17.65
C GLY A 84 -16.57 0.10 -16.78
N ARG A 85 -16.65 0.02 -15.44
CA ARG A 85 -15.58 0.48 -14.57
C ARG A 85 -14.47 -0.55 -14.61
N ALA A 86 -13.25 -0.15 -14.98
CA ALA A 86 -12.06 -1.02 -14.96
C ALA A 86 -11.16 -0.75 -13.75
N GLY A 87 -10.30 -1.71 -13.41
CA GLY A 87 -9.23 -1.50 -12.43
C GLY A 87 -9.06 -2.64 -11.43
N ILE A 88 -9.23 -2.33 -10.14
CA ILE A 88 -8.94 -3.27 -9.05
C ILE A 88 -10.04 -4.34 -8.97
N ARG A 89 -9.63 -5.60 -8.82
CA ARG A 89 -10.57 -6.74 -8.64
C ARG A 89 -10.29 -7.60 -7.44
N ARG A 90 -9.07 -7.56 -6.94
CA ARG A 90 -8.63 -8.40 -5.83
C ARG A 90 -7.65 -7.65 -4.94
N ALA A 91 -7.84 -7.76 -3.64
CA ALA A 91 -6.85 -7.43 -2.64
C ALA A 91 -6.50 -8.69 -1.85
N VAL A 92 -5.21 -8.92 -1.64
CA VAL A 92 -4.68 -9.93 -0.75
C VAL A 92 -4.15 -9.21 0.48
N VAL A 93 -4.68 -9.52 1.66
CA VAL A 93 -4.36 -8.82 2.90
C VAL A 93 -3.70 -9.80 3.87
N ASP A 94 -2.42 -9.60 4.13
CA ASP A 94 -1.69 -10.37 5.13
C ASP A 94 -1.84 -9.69 6.50
N LEU A 95 -2.29 -10.44 7.49
CA LEU A 95 -2.35 -10.02 8.89
C LEU A 95 -1.07 -10.47 9.60
N ILE A 96 -0.32 -9.49 10.10
CA ILE A 96 1.03 -9.69 10.60
C ILE A 96 1.10 -9.15 12.03
N PRO A 97 1.58 -9.95 13.00
CA PRO A 97 1.90 -9.43 14.33
C PRO A 97 2.91 -8.29 14.23
N ALA A 98 2.83 -7.28 15.10
CA ALA A 98 3.71 -6.11 15.05
C ALA A 98 5.22 -6.48 14.98
N ILE A 99 5.64 -7.49 15.74
CA ILE A 99 7.02 -8.01 15.76
C ILE A 99 7.46 -8.65 14.43
N GLY A 100 6.52 -9.12 13.60
CA GLY A 100 6.79 -9.74 12.31
C GLY A 100 6.85 -8.78 11.13
N PHE A 101 6.45 -7.53 11.32
CA PHE A 101 6.23 -6.58 10.22
C PHE A 101 7.51 -6.19 9.50
N GLU A 102 8.58 -5.85 10.22
CA GLU A 102 9.86 -5.52 9.59
C GLU A 102 10.38 -6.68 8.73
N ARG A 103 10.29 -7.91 9.25
CA ARG A 103 10.67 -9.12 8.51
C ARG A 103 9.85 -9.28 7.22
N HIS A 104 8.54 -9.05 7.28
CA HIS A 104 7.68 -9.10 6.11
C HIS A 104 8.06 -8.02 5.08
N LEU A 105 8.31 -6.78 5.51
CA LEU A 105 8.79 -5.72 4.62
C LEU A 105 10.15 -6.07 3.98
N ARG A 106 11.08 -6.68 4.72
CA ARG A 106 12.36 -7.16 4.18
C ARG A 106 12.16 -8.24 3.13
N GLN A 107 11.24 -9.18 3.35
CA GLN A 107 10.90 -10.22 2.36
C GLN A 107 10.37 -9.60 1.07
N MET A 108 9.43 -8.64 1.17
CA MET A 108 8.97 -7.91 -0.01
C MET A 108 10.11 -7.16 -0.69
N TRP A 109 10.96 -6.45 0.05
CA TRP A 109 12.12 -5.75 -0.48
C TRP A 109 13.05 -6.68 -1.27
N THR A 110 13.32 -7.88 -0.76
CA THR A 110 14.18 -8.86 -1.45
C THR A 110 13.57 -9.45 -2.72
N SER A 111 12.27 -9.28 -2.96
CA SER A 111 11.60 -9.71 -4.19
C SER A 111 11.81 -8.76 -5.37
N TYR A 112 12.28 -7.53 -5.13
CA TYR A 112 12.51 -6.56 -6.21
C TYR A 112 13.81 -6.85 -6.97
N PRO A 113 13.87 -6.56 -8.28
CA PRO A 113 15.10 -6.70 -9.05
C PRO A 113 16.27 -5.89 -8.46
N PRO A 114 17.51 -6.42 -8.45
CA PRO A 114 18.67 -5.70 -7.91
C PRO A 114 18.86 -4.27 -8.46
N PRO A 115 18.69 -4.00 -9.78
CA PRO A 115 18.78 -2.64 -10.31
C PRO A 115 17.78 -1.66 -9.67
N ILE A 116 16.55 -2.11 -9.40
CA ILE A 116 15.51 -1.29 -8.76
C ILE A 116 15.91 -0.99 -7.31
N THR A 117 16.37 -1.99 -6.55
CA THR A 117 16.77 -1.80 -5.15
C THR A 117 17.98 -0.88 -4.99
N ALA A 118 18.93 -0.89 -5.93
CA ALA A 118 20.09 -0.01 -5.92
C ALA A 118 19.67 1.46 -6.08
N ILE A 119 18.88 1.76 -7.12
CA ILE A 119 18.36 3.12 -7.37
C ILE A 119 17.48 3.56 -6.20
N ALA A 120 16.60 2.69 -5.70
CA ALA A 120 15.72 3.00 -4.58
C ALA A 120 16.49 3.41 -3.32
N ARG A 121 17.62 2.75 -2.99
CA ARG A 121 18.48 3.12 -1.85
C ARG A 121 19.06 4.53 -1.99
N GLU A 122 19.55 4.88 -3.18
CA GLU A 122 20.08 6.22 -3.45
C GLU A 122 18.99 7.28 -3.27
N ARG A 123 17.80 7.04 -3.83
CA ARG A 123 16.66 7.97 -3.72
C ARG A 123 16.14 8.10 -2.29
N CYS A 124 16.04 6.98 -1.60
CA CYS A 124 15.66 6.90 -0.18
C CYS A 124 16.61 7.73 0.70
N ALA A 125 17.93 7.58 0.53
CA ALA A 125 18.93 8.35 1.27
C ALA A 125 18.84 9.87 0.98
N HIS A 126 18.56 10.23 -0.27
CA HIS A 126 18.35 11.62 -0.66
C HIS A 126 17.06 12.20 -0.06
N LEU A 127 15.94 11.48 -0.17
CA LEU A 127 14.63 11.88 0.34
C LEU A 127 14.61 11.98 1.86
N ALA A 128 15.22 11.03 2.59
CA ALA A 128 15.24 11.04 4.05
C ALA A 128 15.77 12.37 4.65
N ARG A 129 16.69 13.04 3.94
CA ARG A 129 17.23 14.35 4.32
C ARG A 129 16.28 15.52 4.05
N LYS A 130 15.31 15.37 3.15
CA LYS A 130 14.37 16.41 2.73
C LYS A 130 12.97 16.26 3.34
N LEU A 131 12.55 15.03 3.62
CA LEU A 131 11.18 14.76 4.06
C LEU A 131 10.88 15.40 5.42
N PRO A 132 9.72 16.07 5.60
CA PRO A 132 9.38 16.74 6.84
C PRO A 132 8.99 15.73 7.93
N ARG A 133 8.87 16.21 9.17
CA ARG A 133 8.16 15.46 10.21
C ARG A 133 6.67 15.41 9.83
N ILE A 134 6.05 14.23 9.93
CA ILE A 134 4.65 14.04 9.60
C ILE A 134 3.80 14.42 10.81
N LYS A 135 2.93 15.41 10.66
CA LYS A 135 2.01 15.85 11.71
C LYS A 135 0.73 15.01 11.71
N PRO A 136 -0.03 14.95 12.82
CA PRO A 136 -1.37 14.37 12.81
C PRO A 136 -2.22 15.00 11.71
N LYS A 137 -2.97 14.17 10.97
CA LYS A 137 -3.83 14.58 9.84
C LYS A 137 -3.09 15.14 8.61
N GLN A 138 -1.76 15.14 8.60
CA GLN A 138 -0.98 15.51 7.42
C GLN A 138 -0.71 14.27 6.57
N THR A 139 -0.99 14.37 5.28
CA THR A 139 -0.57 13.38 4.28
C THR A 139 0.68 13.88 3.58
N LEU A 140 1.74 13.06 3.63
CA LEU A 140 2.96 13.25 2.87
C LEU A 140 2.82 12.52 1.54
N VAL A 141 2.93 13.26 0.44
CA VAL A 141 2.78 12.72 -0.91
C VAL A 141 4.16 12.60 -1.58
N LEU A 142 4.53 11.38 -1.97
CA LEU A 142 5.61 11.11 -2.92
C LEU A 142 5.03 10.95 -4.31
N THR A 143 5.70 11.47 -5.33
CA THR A 143 5.20 11.38 -6.70
C THR A 143 6.23 10.86 -7.68
N SER A 144 5.78 10.13 -8.68
CA SER A 144 6.60 9.77 -9.84
C SER A 144 5.72 9.69 -11.08
N ALA A 145 6.30 9.96 -12.26
CA ALA A 145 5.57 9.80 -13.50
C ALA A 145 5.28 8.31 -13.73
N PHE A 146 4.03 7.96 -13.98
CA PHE A 146 3.69 6.59 -14.34
C PHE A 146 3.99 6.34 -15.82
N GLN A 147 5.01 5.53 -16.11
CA GLN A 147 5.34 5.13 -17.49
C GLN A 147 4.94 3.69 -17.77
N SER A 148 5.07 2.83 -16.77
CA SER A 148 4.72 1.41 -16.82
C SER A 148 4.64 0.82 -15.41
N ALA A 149 4.01 -0.36 -15.28
CA ALA A 149 4.01 -1.12 -14.04
C ALA A 149 5.43 -1.38 -13.50
N GLN A 150 6.40 -1.65 -14.38
CA GLN A 150 7.80 -1.86 -13.99
C GLN A 150 8.44 -0.58 -13.46
N SER A 151 8.18 0.58 -14.08
CA SER A 151 8.67 1.87 -13.58
C SER A 151 8.12 2.18 -12.19
N TRP A 152 6.87 1.76 -11.92
CA TRP A 152 6.22 1.97 -10.63
C TRP A 152 6.86 1.17 -9.49
N GLN A 153 7.51 0.04 -9.79
CA GLN A 153 8.25 -0.73 -8.78
C GLN A 153 9.33 0.09 -8.09
N LEU A 154 9.89 1.11 -8.76
CA LEU A 154 10.87 1.99 -8.14
C LEU A 154 10.27 2.80 -6.99
N ILE A 155 9.10 3.41 -7.17
CA ILE A 155 8.48 4.19 -6.10
C ILE A 155 7.98 3.29 -4.96
N GLU A 156 7.49 2.08 -5.27
CA GLU A 156 7.19 1.06 -4.26
C GLU A 156 8.43 0.74 -3.42
N ALA A 157 9.56 0.43 -4.07
CA ALA A 157 10.81 0.13 -3.40
C ALA A 157 11.29 1.33 -2.56
N VAL A 158 11.22 2.57 -3.07
CA VAL A 158 11.59 3.76 -2.28
C VAL A 158 10.78 3.86 -0.99
N ILE A 159 9.46 3.62 -1.04
CA ILE A 159 8.63 3.59 0.18
C ILE A 159 9.08 2.47 1.11
N LEU A 160 9.27 1.25 0.61
CA LEU A 160 9.73 0.14 1.45
C LEU A 160 11.08 0.43 2.10
N CYS A 161 12.01 1.06 1.38
CA CYS A 161 13.28 1.53 1.95
C CYS A 161 13.05 2.53 3.10
N LEU A 162 12.18 3.53 2.90
CA LEU A 162 11.84 4.50 3.94
C LEU A 162 11.15 3.85 5.14
N MET A 163 10.44 2.74 4.96
CA MET A 163 9.81 2.02 6.07
C MET A 163 10.78 1.10 6.81
N LEU A 164 11.78 0.56 6.11
CA LEU A 164 12.84 -0.28 6.69
C LEU A 164 13.95 0.54 7.36
N ASP A 165 14.20 1.76 6.87
CA ASP A 165 15.15 2.71 7.46
C ASP A 165 14.50 4.11 7.53
N PRO A 166 13.58 4.31 8.49
CA PRO A 166 12.85 5.56 8.60
C PRO A 166 13.76 6.74 8.95
N PRO A 167 13.55 7.91 8.33
CA PRO A 167 14.22 9.14 8.72
C PRO A 167 14.14 9.34 10.24
N ARG A 168 15.22 9.81 10.89
CA ARG A 168 15.28 9.99 12.36
C ARG A 168 14.06 10.69 12.96
N ARG A 169 13.53 11.68 12.26
CA ARG A 169 12.34 12.46 12.64
C ARG A 169 11.02 11.67 12.62
N TRP A 170 11.01 10.46 12.05
CA TRP A 170 9.88 9.52 12.04
C TRP A 170 10.06 8.37 13.03
N GLN A 171 11.27 8.15 13.56
CA GLN A 171 11.56 7.01 14.45
C GLN A 171 10.77 7.04 15.76
N ASN A 172 10.29 8.20 16.18
CA ASN A 172 9.44 8.35 17.36
C ASN A 172 7.95 8.07 17.08
N HIS A 173 7.55 7.73 15.86
CA HIS A 173 6.21 7.27 15.56
C HIS A 173 6.09 5.78 15.92
N ASN A 174 5.02 5.40 16.62
CA ASN A 174 4.78 3.99 16.92
C ASN A 174 4.66 3.19 15.62
N PRO A 175 5.50 2.16 15.39
CA PRO A 175 5.34 1.29 14.24
C PRO A 175 4.03 0.49 14.33
N PRO A 176 3.40 0.16 13.19
CA PRO A 176 3.84 0.50 11.84
C PRO A 176 3.53 1.95 11.48
N PHE A 177 4.40 2.55 10.69
CA PHE A 177 4.05 3.78 10.00
C PHE A 177 3.12 3.42 8.82
N PRO A 178 1.85 3.88 8.78
CA PRO A 178 0.94 3.49 7.70
C PRO A 178 1.35 4.14 6.38
N PHE A 179 1.27 3.39 5.28
CA PHE A 179 1.64 3.89 3.95
C PHE A 179 0.81 3.27 2.82
N THR A 180 0.77 3.93 1.66
CA THR A 180 0.15 3.42 0.43
C THR A 180 1.10 3.68 -0.76
N THR A 181 1.49 2.66 -1.54
CA THR A 181 2.47 2.82 -2.65
C THR A 181 1.84 3.21 -4.00
N LEU A 182 0.52 3.21 -4.11
CA LEU A 182 -0.22 3.71 -5.25
C LEU A 182 -1.60 4.18 -4.79
N ALA A 183 -1.75 5.49 -4.64
CA ALA A 183 -3.00 6.17 -4.33
C ALA A 183 -3.40 7.05 -5.51
N LEU A 184 -4.68 7.06 -5.87
CA LEU A 184 -5.24 7.95 -6.89
C LEU A 184 -6.02 9.13 -6.29
N ASP A 185 -6.16 9.12 -4.97
CA ASP A 185 -6.71 10.21 -4.16
C ASP A 185 -5.88 10.29 -2.87
N HIS A 186 -5.63 11.51 -2.38
CA HIS A 186 -4.89 11.74 -1.13
C HIS A 186 -5.84 11.79 0.09
N LEU A 187 -7.13 12.03 -0.15
CA LEU A 187 -8.14 12.10 0.89
C LEU A 187 -8.42 10.69 1.44
N ALA A 188 -8.47 10.58 2.77
CA ALA A 188 -8.73 9.33 3.50
C ALA A 188 -7.71 8.19 3.22
N GLU A 189 -6.53 8.53 2.71
CA GLU A 189 -5.41 7.60 2.62
C GLU A 189 -4.47 7.71 3.83
N ASN A 190 -3.47 6.82 3.85
CA ASN A 190 -2.46 6.77 4.89
C ASN A 190 -1.61 8.06 4.96
N PRO A 191 -0.93 8.34 6.10
CA PRO A 191 -0.11 9.54 6.26
C PRO A 191 1.08 9.65 5.30
N LEU A 192 1.54 8.53 4.71
CA LEU A 192 2.52 8.51 3.62
C LEU A 192 1.91 7.82 2.41
N ILE A 193 1.84 8.51 1.27
CA ILE A 193 1.37 7.92 0.02
C ILE A 193 2.35 8.16 -1.12
N ALA A 194 2.38 7.23 -2.07
CA ALA A 194 2.86 7.47 -3.42
C ALA A 194 1.70 7.62 -4.38
N MET A 195 1.81 8.59 -5.28
CA MET A 195 0.77 8.96 -6.24
C MET A 195 1.39 9.27 -7.61
N PRO A 196 0.74 8.89 -8.73
CA PRO A 196 1.21 9.27 -10.05
C PRO A 196 1.30 10.80 -10.18
N ALA A 197 2.35 11.32 -10.80
CA ALA A 197 2.63 12.76 -10.82
C ALA A 197 1.46 13.59 -11.37
N GLU A 198 0.77 13.07 -12.39
CA GLU A 198 -0.41 13.69 -13.00
C GLU A 198 -1.64 13.75 -12.07
N ARG A 199 -1.66 12.96 -10.99
CA ARG A 199 -2.73 12.97 -9.97
C ARG A 199 -2.44 13.89 -8.81
N ALA A 200 -1.20 14.34 -8.67
CA ALA A 200 -0.75 15.18 -7.56
C ALA A 200 -0.77 16.68 -7.86
N ASP A 201 -1.45 17.09 -8.93
CA ASP A 201 -1.55 18.51 -9.29
C ASP A 201 -2.18 19.32 -8.15
N GLY A 202 -1.58 20.48 -7.86
CA GLY A 202 -1.97 21.33 -6.73
C GLY A 202 -1.60 20.81 -5.33
N LEU A 203 -0.97 19.63 -5.20
CA LEU A 203 -0.54 19.09 -3.90
C LEU A 203 0.93 19.44 -3.58
N ALA A 204 1.23 19.64 -2.30
CA ALA A 204 2.61 19.71 -1.83
C ALA A 204 3.24 18.31 -1.85
N ALA A 205 3.91 17.96 -2.95
CA ALA A 205 4.46 16.62 -3.18
C ALA A 205 6.00 16.61 -3.33
N PHE A 206 6.61 15.47 -3.00
CA PHE A 206 8.03 15.21 -3.17
C PHE A 206 8.26 14.28 -4.35
N ALA A 207 8.86 14.80 -5.41
CA ALA A 207 9.14 14.03 -6.60
C ALA A 207 10.25 12.99 -6.35
N VAL A 208 9.97 11.75 -6.75
CA VAL A 208 10.92 10.64 -6.88
C VAL A 208 11.33 10.60 -8.36
N ARG A 209 12.44 11.27 -8.66
CA ARG A 209 13.13 11.29 -9.96
C ARG A 209 14.41 10.49 -9.84
#